data_AF-A0A7X8Z933-F1
#
_entry.id   AF-A0A7X8Z933-F1
#
_cell.length_a   1.000
_cell.length_b   1.000
_cell.length_c   1.000
_cell.angle_alpha   90.00
_cell.angle_beta   90.00
_cell.angle_gamma   90.00
#
_symmetry.space_group_name_H-M   'P 1'
#
loop_
_entity.id
_entity.type
_entity.pdbx_description
1 polymer ?
#
loop_
_entity_poly.entity_id
_entity_poly.type
_entity_poly.pdbx_seq_one_letter_code
_entity_poly.pdbx_strand_id
1 'polypeptide(L)'
;MTKHARIIEYIKNLKVGTKISVRQLASCLEVSEGTAYRAIKDAQLAGYVCTMPRKGTIRVEKKTDEEIIHLSFAEVVNIVDGSVMGGKSGLHKPLSKFLIGAMEVKEMDKFIEPESLLIVGNRKDAQMLALESGAAVLVTGGFDVDEEVVKLADKIGMPLLSSSYDTFTVATIINRALYKRLVRKDVVRVKDAMVTEPDYLTMDATVGDWRKLYKTTKHSKFPVVNKDMRVCGIVTSNDISSLNDNILIKDIMSKDPIVLTKDAPIAHATRLMVWEDIKLIPVVENKKLVGILTKKDAIKAFQHLSFQPQIGETLDGIVMNRFSMSKIENGVRLRGKTDPVMLNPYGVASSGALMTIMANAGFEAFRVQKRLETVLDSFTVYFSKPVQLEQDIEVEAVIIDMGRKSGKAEINIFHEGNLVAKSIISVRVLTGR
;
A
#
# COMPACT_ATOMS: atom_id res chain seq x y z
N MET A 1 29.71 0.78 15.97
CA MET A 1 28.74 -0.17 15.36
C MET A 1 28.27 -1.15 16.44
N THR A 2 26.97 -1.46 16.55
CA THR A 2 26.47 -2.37 17.60
C THR A 2 26.86 -3.83 17.33
N LYS A 3 26.93 -4.67 18.38
CA LYS A 3 27.18 -6.12 18.23
C LYS A 3 26.18 -6.78 17.27
N HIS A 4 24.92 -6.35 17.30
CA HIS A 4 23.87 -6.81 16.39
C HIS A 4 24.13 -6.40 14.92
N ALA A 5 24.47 -5.13 14.67
CA ALA A 5 24.72 -4.65 13.32
C ALA A 5 25.96 -5.32 12.68
N ARG A 6 26.99 -5.63 13.46
CA ARG A 6 28.17 -6.41 13.02
C ARG A 6 27.79 -7.80 12.52
N ILE A 7 26.84 -8.48 13.18
CA ILE A 7 26.37 -9.80 12.77
C ILE A 7 25.63 -9.74 11.44
N ILE A 8 24.76 -8.73 11.27
CA ILE A 8 24.03 -8.55 10.01
C ILE A 8 25.00 -8.27 8.85
N GLU A 9 26.00 -7.41 9.05
CA GLU A 9 27.01 -7.14 8.03
C GLU A 9 27.85 -8.38 7.68
N TYR A 10 28.24 -9.16 8.69
CA TYR A 10 28.91 -10.44 8.47
C TYR A 10 28.06 -11.40 7.62
N ILE A 11 26.77 -11.54 7.93
CA ILE A 11 25.84 -12.37 7.15
C ILE A 11 25.73 -11.89 5.69
N LYS A 12 25.66 -10.57 5.45
CA LYS A 12 25.59 -10.00 4.10
C LYS A 12 26.80 -10.40 3.26
N ASN A 13 27.98 -10.47 3.86
CA ASN A 13 29.23 -10.77 3.17
C ASN A 13 29.50 -12.27 2.96
N LEU A 14 28.67 -13.16 3.54
CA LEU A 14 28.76 -14.60 3.26
C LEU A 14 28.35 -14.91 1.82
N LYS A 15 28.98 -15.92 1.23
CA LYS A 15 28.59 -16.47 -0.08
C LYS A 15 27.16 -17.03 -0.03
N VAL A 16 26.38 -16.82 -1.08
CA VAL A 16 25.06 -17.44 -1.24
C VAL A 16 25.20 -18.96 -1.15
N GLY A 17 24.30 -19.61 -0.43
CA GLY A 17 24.35 -21.04 -0.11
C GLY A 17 25.10 -21.40 1.18
N THR A 18 25.77 -20.46 1.84
CA THR A 18 26.49 -20.73 3.10
C THR A 18 25.51 -21.08 4.22
N LYS A 19 25.75 -22.19 4.93
CA LYS A 19 24.99 -22.55 6.14
C LYS A 19 25.36 -21.64 7.30
N ILE A 20 24.36 -21.23 8.06
CA ILE A 20 24.47 -20.30 9.18
C ILE A 20 23.97 -20.99 10.44
N SER A 21 24.85 -21.07 11.45
CA SER A 21 24.54 -21.62 12.77
C SER A 21 24.64 -20.54 13.83
N VAL A 22 23.66 -20.50 14.74
CA VAL A 22 23.64 -19.58 15.89
C VAL A 22 24.94 -19.70 16.70
N ARG A 23 25.37 -20.94 16.98
CA ARG A 23 26.58 -21.23 17.77
C ARG A 23 27.86 -20.78 17.08
N GLN A 24 27.98 -21.07 15.78
CA GLN A 24 29.14 -20.67 14.99
C GLN A 24 29.24 -19.14 14.88
N LEU A 25 28.12 -18.46 14.62
CA LEU A 25 28.07 -16.99 14.60
C LEU A 25 28.41 -16.36 15.95
N ALA A 26 27.87 -16.92 17.04
CA ALA A 26 28.14 -16.46 18.40
C ALA A 26 29.64 -16.58 18.74
N SER A 27 30.24 -17.72 18.41
CA SER A 27 31.66 -17.98 18.62
C SER A 27 32.56 -17.11 17.75
N CYS A 28 32.31 -17.02 16.44
CA CYS A 28 33.18 -16.27 15.52
C CYS A 28 33.16 -14.76 15.74
N LEU A 29 32.05 -14.21 16.25
CA LEU A 29 31.88 -12.78 16.46
C LEU A 29 31.95 -12.35 17.93
N GLU A 30 32.27 -13.28 18.83
CA GLU A 30 32.37 -13.05 20.28
C GLU A 30 31.11 -12.37 20.86
N VAL A 31 29.95 -12.94 20.53
CA VAL A 31 28.63 -12.46 20.98
C VAL A 31 27.83 -13.57 21.64
N SER A 32 26.82 -13.22 22.43
CA SER A 32 25.92 -14.24 23.01
C SER A 32 25.06 -14.90 21.93
N GLU A 33 24.72 -16.17 22.15
CA GLU A 33 23.81 -16.92 21.25
C GLU A 33 22.46 -16.22 21.08
N GLY A 34 21.92 -15.59 22.13
CA GLY A 34 20.69 -14.79 22.04
C GLY A 34 20.81 -13.58 21.12
N THR A 35 21.99 -12.92 21.08
CA THR A 35 22.25 -11.80 20.16
C THR A 35 22.38 -12.31 18.72
N ALA A 36 23.08 -13.43 18.52
CA ALA A 36 23.21 -14.08 17.22
C ALA A 36 21.87 -14.58 16.69
N TYR A 37 21.04 -15.20 17.53
CA TYR A 37 19.71 -15.66 17.15
C TYR A 37 18.81 -14.51 16.71
N ARG A 38 18.78 -13.41 17.48
CA ARG A 38 18.01 -12.20 17.11
C ARG A 38 18.49 -11.62 15.78
N ALA A 39 19.81 -11.51 15.59
CA ALA A 39 20.37 -11.02 14.32
C ALA A 39 20.08 -11.93 13.13
N ILE A 40 20.05 -13.26 13.31
CA ILE A 40 19.63 -14.20 12.26
C ILE A 40 18.15 -14.03 11.94
N LYS A 41 17.28 -13.81 12.94
CA LYS A 41 15.86 -13.53 12.73
C LYS A 41 15.65 -12.22 11.98
N ASP A 42 16.38 -11.17 12.33
CA ASP A 42 16.28 -9.88 11.64
C ASP A 42 16.88 -9.96 10.23
N ALA A 43 17.97 -10.71 10.03
CA ALA A 43 18.51 -11.01 8.70
C ALA A 43 17.55 -11.86 7.86
N GLN A 44 16.75 -12.74 8.48
CA GLN A 44 15.71 -13.53 7.81
C GLN A 44 14.54 -12.63 7.38
N LEU A 45 14.10 -11.72 8.26
CA LEU A 45 13.08 -10.72 7.93
C LEU A 45 13.53 -9.81 6.80
N ALA A 46 14.81 -9.41 6.80
CA ALA A 46 15.40 -8.60 5.75
C ALA A 46 15.81 -9.37 4.49
N GLY A 47 15.47 -10.67 4.39
CA GLY A 47 15.64 -11.49 3.19
C GLY A 47 17.07 -11.97 2.89
N TYR A 48 18.02 -11.80 3.81
CA TYR A 48 19.40 -12.24 3.60
C TYR A 48 19.58 -13.74 3.86
N VAL A 49 18.71 -14.36 4.65
CA VAL A 49 18.82 -15.78 5.01
C VAL A 49 17.46 -16.45 5.00
N CYS A 50 17.42 -17.75 4.71
CA CYS A 50 16.21 -18.56 4.76
C CYS A 50 16.44 -19.78 5.66
N THR A 51 15.47 -20.09 6.53
CA THR A 51 15.51 -21.29 7.36
C THR A 51 14.69 -22.40 6.70
N MET A 52 15.36 -23.47 6.30
CA MET A 52 14.74 -24.61 5.63
C MET A 52 14.61 -25.82 6.57
N PRO A 53 13.47 -26.54 6.56
CA PRO A 53 13.32 -27.79 7.29
C PRO A 53 14.46 -28.76 6.96
N ARG A 54 15.11 -29.35 7.97
CA ARG A 54 16.23 -30.30 7.87
C ARG A 54 17.54 -29.76 7.27
N LYS A 55 17.56 -28.61 6.59
CA LYS A 55 18.77 -28.02 6.00
C LYS A 55 19.38 -26.87 6.82
N GLY A 56 18.66 -26.36 7.81
CA GLY A 56 19.10 -25.26 8.67
C GLY A 56 18.91 -23.89 8.04
N THR A 57 19.50 -22.85 8.63
CA THR A 57 19.49 -21.49 8.06
C THR A 57 20.60 -21.35 7.04
N ILE A 58 20.30 -20.77 5.88
CA ILE A 58 21.22 -20.64 4.75
C ILE A 58 21.21 -19.21 4.24
N ARG A 59 22.37 -18.67 3.89
CA ARG A 59 22.51 -17.41 3.15
C ARG A 59 21.84 -17.54 1.79
N VAL A 60 20.84 -16.72 1.50
CA VAL A 60 20.15 -16.67 0.21
C VAL A 60 20.40 -15.33 -0.42
N GLU A 61 20.51 -15.26 -1.74
CA GLU A 61 20.58 -13.97 -2.43
C GLU A 61 19.40 -13.09 -2.02
N LYS A 62 19.67 -11.81 -1.71
CA LYS A 62 18.61 -10.89 -1.36
C LYS A 62 17.91 -10.59 -2.68
N LYS A 63 16.74 -11.22 -2.90
CA LYS A 63 15.87 -10.82 -4.01
C LYS A 63 15.61 -9.33 -3.88
N THR A 64 15.77 -8.59 -4.97
CA THR A 64 15.35 -7.18 -4.99
C THR A 64 13.85 -7.13 -4.71
N ASP A 65 13.36 -6.03 -4.13
CA ASP A 65 11.92 -5.90 -3.89
C ASP A 65 11.16 -6.03 -5.23
N GLU A 66 11.76 -5.60 -6.36
CA GLU A 66 11.26 -5.79 -7.72
C GLU A 66 11.09 -7.26 -8.15
N GLU A 67 12.08 -8.14 -7.87
CA GLU A 67 12.01 -9.58 -8.17
C GLU A 67 10.96 -10.34 -7.33
N ILE A 68 10.52 -9.76 -6.22
CA ILE A 68 9.45 -10.32 -5.37
C ILE A 68 8.07 -9.91 -5.90
N ILE A 69 7.99 -8.77 -6.60
CA ILE A 69 6.73 -8.14 -7.02
C ILE A 69 6.21 -8.71 -8.34
N HIS A 70 7.07 -8.99 -9.31
CA HIS A 70 6.63 -9.38 -10.65
C HIS A 70 6.45 -10.89 -10.80
N LEU A 71 5.32 -11.28 -11.39
CA LEU A 71 5.06 -12.66 -11.82
C LEU A 71 5.84 -12.91 -13.10
N SER A 72 6.62 -13.97 -13.21
CA SER A 72 7.24 -14.34 -14.50
C SER A 72 6.29 -15.18 -15.35
N PHE A 73 6.50 -15.22 -16.67
CA PHE A 73 5.72 -16.11 -17.55
C PHE A 73 5.90 -17.59 -17.19
N ALA A 74 7.08 -18.00 -16.72
CA ALA A 74 7.31 -19.34 -16.19
C ALA A 74 6.38 -19.67 -15.00
N GLU A 75 6.13 -18.70 -14.13
CA GLU A 75 5.22 -18.87 -13.00
C GLU A 75 3.76 -18.89 -13.45
N VAL A 76 3.39 -18.08 -14.46
CA VAL A 76 2.06 -18.13 -15.07
C VAL A 76 1.74 -19.54 -15.52
N VAL A 77 2.66 -20.21 -16.23
CA VAL A 77 2.50 -21.61 -16.68
C VAL A 77 2.14 -22.52 -15.52
N ASN A 78 2.87 -22.44 -14.41
CA ASN A 78 2.60 -23.25 -13.22
C ASN A 78 1.27 -22.90 -12.53
N ILE A 79 0.84 -21.63 -12.62
CA ILE A 79 -0.39 -21.15 -11.98
C ILE A 79 -1.63 -21.65 -12.72
N VAL A 80 -1.57 -21.72 -14.05
CA VAL A 80 -2.69 -22.08 -14.91
C VAL A 80 -2.67 -23.55 -15.34
N ASP A 81 -1.83 -24.36 -14.68
CA ASP A 81 -1.51 -25.75 -15.06
C ASP A 81 -1.28 -25.90 -16.57
N GLY A 82 -0.53 -24.96 -17.12
CA GLY A 82 -0.35 -24.77 -18.55
C GLY A 82 0.87 -25.50 -19.13
N SER A 83 0.99 -25.40 -20.45
CA SER A 83 2.13 -25.89 -21.22
C SER A 83 2.78 -24.77 -22.03
N VAL A 84 4.07 -24.90 -22.31
CA VAL A 84 4.80 -23.95 -23.16
C VAL A 84 4.86 -24.51 -24.58
N MET A 85 4.21 -23.82 -25.51
CA MET A 85 4.15 -24.21 -26.92
C MET A 85 5.35 -23.66 -27.71
N GLY A 86 5.81 -22.45 -27.38
CA GLY A 86 6.95 -21.79 -28.04
C GLY A 86 7.50 -20.61 -27.24
N GLY A 87 8.61 -20.03 -27.69
CA GLY A 87 9.20 -18.82 -27.13
C GLY A 87 9.82 -19.02 -25.74
N LYS A 88 10.40 -20.21 -25.47
CA LYS A 88 10.94 -20.59 -24.15
C LYS A 88 11.97 -19.59 -23.60
N SER A 89 12.73 -18.93 -24.46
CA SER A 89 13.71 -17.91 -24.07
C SER A 89 13.09 -16.75 -23.30
N GLY A 90 11.82 -16.42 -23.53
CA GLY A 90 11.11 -15.31 -22.88
C GLY A 90 10.50 -15.64 -21.52
N LEU A 91 10.56 -16.90 -21.05
CA LEU A 91 9.83 -17.32 -19.84
C LEU A 91 10.25 -16.62 -18.54
N HIS A 92 11.49 -16.15 -18.48
CA HIS A 92 12.03 -15.43 -17.31
C HIS A 92 11.59 -13.96 -17.26
N LYS A 93 11.03 -13.42 -18.35
CA LYS A 93 10.58 -12.03 -18.40
C LYS A 93 9.42 -11.80 -17.43
N PRO A 94 9.32 -10.60 -16.84
CA PRO A 94 8.24 -10.24 -15.96
C PRO A 94 6.94 -10.04 -16.75
N LEU A 95 5.82 -10.36 -16.10
CA LEU A 95 4.47 -9.99 -16.48
C LEU A 95 4.10 -8.69 -15.77
N SER A 96 3.89 -7.64 -16.54
CA SER A 96 3.46 -6.33 -16.02
C SER A 96 1.94 -6.14 -16.12
N LYS A 97 1.31 -6.68 -17.16
CA LYS A 97 -0.09 -6.46 -17.53
C LYS A 97 -0.65 -7.67 -18.28
N PHE A 98 -1.91 -8.01 -18.08
CA PHE A 98 -2.59 -9.00 -18.92
C PHE A 98 -3.88 -8.44 -19.52
N LEU A 99 -4.26 -8.95 -20.68
CA LEU A 99 -5.40 -8.52 -21.47
C LEU A 99 -6.23 -9.74 -21.88
N ILE A 100 -7.55 -9.58 -21.96
CA ILE A 100 -8.45 -10.63 -22.46
C ILE A 100 -8.86 -10.27 -23.89
N GLY A 101 -8.51 -11.12 -24.85
CA GLY A 101 -8.80 -10.96 -26.27
C GLY A 101 -10.26 -11.27 -26.63
N ALA A 102 -11.19 -10.44 -26.16
CA ALA A 102 -12.64 -10.59 -26.41
C ALA A 102 -13.17 -9.76 -27.60
N MET A 103 -12.39 -8.80 -28.10
CA MET A 103 -12.79 -7.83 -29.14
C MET A 103 -12.41 -8.30 -30.56
N GLU A 104 -12.67 -7.50 -31.59
CA GLU A 104 -12.08 -7.72 -32.92
C GLU A 104 -10.58 -7.42 -32.94
N VAL A 105 -9.81 -8.12 -33.78
CA VAL A 105 -8.33 -8.03 -33.81
C VAL A 105 -7.83 -6.59 -34.02
N LYS A 106 -8.50 -5.84 -34.91
CA LYS A 106 -8.16 -4.43 -35.20
C LYS A 106 -8.28 -3.52 -33.97
N GLU A 107 -9.20 -3.83 -33.07
CA GLU A 107 -9.40 -3.05 -31.84
C GLU A 107 -8.44 -3.49 -30.75
N MET A 108 -8.00 -4.75 -30.74
CA MET A 108 -7.04 -5.27 -29.76
C MET A 108 -5.69 -4.56 -29.84
N ASP A 109 -5.22 -4.23 -31.04
CA ASP A 109 -3.91 -3.58 -31.29
C ASP A 109 -3.68 -2.34 -30.42
N LYS A 110 -4.75 -1.56 -30.17
CA LYS A 110 -4.71 -0.34 -29.36
C LYS A 110 -4.37 -0.57 -27.88
N PHE A 111 -4.48 -1.81 -27.38
CA PHE A 111 -4.31 -2.14 -25.97
C PHE A 111 -3.11 -3.05 -25.69
N ILE A 112 -2.55 -3.67 -26.74
CA ILE A 112 -1.42 -4.58 -26.60
C ILE A 112 -0.16 -3.74 -26.41
N GLU A 113 0.58 -4.05 -25.36
CA GLU A 113 1.84 -3.38 -25.03
C GLU A 113 2.97 -4.44 -24.93
N PRO A 114 4.23 -4.06 -25.14
CA PRO A 114 5.36 -4.94 -24.85
C PRO A 114 5.31 -5.45 -23.40
N GLU A 115 5.76 -6.70 -23.17
CA GLU A 115 5.78 -7.33 -21.83
C GLU A 115 4.40 -7.59 -21.20
N SER A 116 3.34 -7.52 -22.00
CA SER A 116 1.99 -7.91 -21.60
C SER A 116 1.68 -9.39 -21.95
N LEU A 117 0.64 -9.95 -21.34
CA LEU A 117 0.08 -11.26 -21.68
C LEU A 117 -1.30 -11.13 -22.30
N LEU A 118 -1.46 -11.54 -23.56
CA LEU A 118 -2.78 -11.70 -24.17
C LEU A 118 -3.35 -13.09 -23.86
N ILE A 119 -4.50 -13.12 -23.17
CA ILE A 119 -5.30 -14.32 -22.92
C ILE A 119 -6.36 -14.39 -24.03
N VAL A 120 -6.31 -15.42 -24.87
CA VAL A 120 -7.19 -15.54 -26.04
C VAL A 120 -7.55 -17.00 -26.30
N GLY A 121 -8.69 -17.24 -26.96
CA GLY A 121 -9.07 -18.56 -27.46
C GLY A 121 -8.33 -18.94 -28.75
N ASN A 122 -9.01 -19.72 -29.60
CA ASN A 122 -8.49 -20.27 -30.87
C ASN A 122 -8.43 -19.26 -32.04
N ARG A 123 -7.97 -18.03 -31.80
CA ARG A 123 -7.89 -16.98 -32.84
C ARG A 123 -6.46 -16.73 -33.29
N LYS A 124 -6.02 -17.45 -34.31
CA LYS A 124 -4.67 -17.35 -34.89
C LYS A 124 -4.22 -15.91 -35.14
N ASP A 125 -5.04 -15.11 -35.81
CA ASP A 125 -4.69 -13.72 -36.16
C ASP A 125 -4.41 -12.86 -34.92
N ALA A 126 -5.19 -13.05 -33.85
CA ALA A 126 -4.98 -12.34 -32.58
C ALA A 126 -3.69 -12.80 -31.87
N GLN A 127 -3.42 -14.11 -31.91
CA GLN A 127 -2.19 -14.69 -31.34
C GLN A 127 -0.96 -14.14 -32.07
N MET A 128 -0.98 -14.09 -33.40
CA MET A 128 0.10 -13.53 -34.22
C MET A 128 0.34 -12.05 -33.91
N LEU A 129 -0.72 -11.23 -33.94
CA LEU A 129 -0.63 -9.80 -33.65
C LEU A 129 0.01 -9.51 -32.29
N ALA A 130 -0.36 -10.27 -31.25
CA ALA A 130 0.19 -10.10 -29.92
C ALA A 130 1.70 -10.39 -29.87
N LEU A 131 2.14 -11.49 -30.49
CA LEU A 131 3.56 -11.85 -30.56
C LEU A 131 4.37 -10.79 -31.32
N GLU A 132 3.86 -10.31 -32.45
CA GLU A 132 4.49 -9.24 -33.25
C GLU A 132 4.62 -7.92 -32.48
N SER A 133 3.65 -7.65 -31.61
CA SER A 133 3.63 -6.48 -30.72
C SER A 133 4.50 -6.65 -29.46
N GLY A 134 5.19 -7.80 -29.32
CA GLY A 134 6.07 -8.09 -28.18
C GLY A 134 5.35 -8.54 -26.91
N ALA A 135 4.09 -8.95 -27.02
CA ALA A 135 3.32 -9.55 -25.94
C ALA A 135 3.41 -11.08 -25.96
N ALA A 136 3.40 -11.69 -24.79
CA ALA A 136 3.21 -13.13 -24.65
C ALA A 136 1.75 -13.50 -24.93
N VAL A 137 1.51 -14.75 -25.29
CA VAL A 137 0.16 -15.27 -25.59
C VAL A 137 -0.13 -16.47 -24.71
N LEU A 138 -1.32 -16.51 -24.13
CA LEU A 138 -1.87 -17.67 -23.43
C LEU A 138 -3.17 -18.11 -24.11
N VAL A 139 -3.11 -19.26 -24.77
CA VAL A 139 -4.26 -19.88 -25.43
C VAL A 139 -5.06 -20.67 -24.42
N THR A 140 -6.33 -20.30 -24.23
CA THR A 140 -7.23 -20.90 -23.23
C THR A 140 -8.29 -21.78 -23.88
N GLY A 141 -8.83 -22.74 -23.13
CA GLY A 141 -9.88 -23.65 -23.57
C GLY A 141 -9.39 -24.98 -24.14
N GLY A 142 -8.09 -25.28 -23.98
CA GLY A 142 -7.50 -26.53 -24.44
C GLY A 142 -7.41 -26.68 -25.95
N PHE A 143 -7.43 -25.56 -26.70
CA PHE A 143 -7.28 -25.59 -28.15
C PHE A 143 -5.83 -25.84 -28.55
N ASP A 144 -5.67 -26.57 -29.66
CA ASP A 144 -4.39 -26.67 -30.35
C ASP A 144 -3.95 -25.31 -30.90
N VAL A 145 -2.63 -25.17 -31.07
CA VAL A 145 -2.02 -23.94 -31.58
C VAL A 145 -1.33 -24.23 -32.90
N ASP A 146 -1.59 -23.39 -33.90
CA ASP A 146 -1.01 -23.51 -35.23
C ASP A 146 0.53 -23.45 -35.18
N GLU A 147 1.17 -24.33 -35.95
CA GLU A 147 2.65 -24.45 -36.00
C GLU A 147 3.33 -23.14 -36.44
N GLU A 148 2.66 -22.35 -37.28
CA GLU A 148 3.15 -21.03 -37.71
C GLU A 148 3.27 -20.05 -36.54
N VAL A 149 2.33 -20.09 -35.58
CA VAL A 149 2.34 -19.24 -34.39
C VAL A 149 3.49 -19.66 -33.46
N VAL A 150 3.71 -20.97 -33.32
CA VAL A 150 4.83 -21.53 -32.55
C VAL A 150 6.17 -21.06 -33.11
N LYS A 151 6.36 -21.17 -34.43
CA LYS A 151 7.58 -20.71 -35.12
C LYS A 151 7.82 -19.21 -34.93
N LEU A 152 6.76 -18.40 -34.99
CA LEU A 152 6.86 -16.97 -34.75
C LEU A 152 7.28 -16.68 -33.30
N ALA A 153 6.65 -17.34 -32.32
CA ALA A 153 6.97 -17.19 -30.91
C ALA A 153 8.43 -17.51 -30.60
N ASP A 154 8.97 -18.60 -31.18
CA ASP A 154 10.37 -18.97 -31.06
C ASP A 154 11.30 -17.95 -31.72
N LYS A 155 10.95 -17.45 -32.91
CA LYS A 155 11.73 -16.44 -33.64
C LYS A 155 11.85 -15.12 -32.86
N ILE A 156 10.74 -14.64 -32.30
CA ILE A 156 10.70 -13.39 -31.51
C ILE A 156 11.24 -13.63 -30.09
N GLY A 157 11.20 -14.88 -29.62
CA GLY A 157 11.57 -15.26 -28.26
C GLY A 157 10.53 -14.84 -27.23
N MET A 158 9.24 -14.79 -27.62
CA MET A 158 8.13 -14.39 -26.76
C MET A 158 7.24 -15.57 -26.38
N PRO A 159 6.90 -15.78 -25.10
CA PRO A 159 6.22 -17.00 -24.68
C PRO A 159 4.85 -17.18 -25.33
N LEU A 160 4.65 -18.36 -25.90
CA LEU A 160 3.36 -18.87 -26.34
C LEU A 160 2.99 -20.05 -25.44
N LEU A 161 1.93 -19.85 -24.67
CA LEU A 161 1.48 -20.73 -23.61
C LEU A 161 0.10 -21.30 -23.95
N SER A 162 -0.23 -22.44 -23.38
CA SER A 162 -1.57 -23.04 -23.47
C SER A 162 -2.07 -23.48 -22.10
N SER A 163 -3.39 -23.45 -21.89
CA SER A 163 -4.06 -24.03 -20.73
C SER A 163 -5.37 -24.70 -21.16
N SER A 164 -5.69 -25.82 -20.51
CA SER A 164 -6.99 -26.50 -20.70
C SER A 164 -8.16 -25.72 -20.08
N TYR A 165 -7.89 -24.77 -19.20
CA TYR A 165 -8.92 -23.95 -18.58
C TYR A 165 -9.47 -22.89 -19.52
N ASP A 166 -10.73 -22.52 -19.35
CA ASP A 166 -11.35 -21.43 -20.08
C ASP A 166 -10.78 -20.05 -19.66
N THR A 167 -11.08 -19.03 -20.46
CA THR A 167 -10.57 -17.66 -20.27
C THR A 167 -10.93 -17.08 -18.90
N PHE A 168 -12.14 -17.31 -18.39
CA PHE A 168 -12.56 -16.76 -17.11
C PHE A 168 -11.81 -17.42 -15.95
N THR A 169 -11.68 -18.75 -16.00
CA THR A 169 -10.92 -19.51 -15.00
C THR A 169 -9.45 -19.08 -14.99
N VAL A 170 -8.80 -19.03 -16.15
CA VAL A 170 -7.41 -18.57 -16.27
C VAL A 170 -7.23 -17.15 -15.72
N ALA A 171 -8.08 -16.21 -16.15
CA ALA A 171 -8.01 -14.83 -15.68
C ALA A 171 -8.20 -14.75 -14.16
N THR A 172 -9.12 -15.53 -13.59
CA THR A 172 -9.39 -15.57 -12.15
C THR A 172 -8.21 -16.14 -11.35
N ILE A 173 -7.60 -17.24 -11.81
CA ILE A 173 -6.48 -17.87 -11.11
C ILE A 173 -5.24 -16.97 -11.18
N ILE A 174 -4.92 -16.38 -12.34
CA ILE A 174 -3.83 -15.41 -12.49
C ILE A 174 -4.07 -14.20 -11.57
N ASN A 175 -5.27 -13.61 -11.61
CA ASN A 175 -5.66 -12.50 -10.74
C ASN A 175 -5.46 -12.85 -9.26
N ARG A 176 -5.93 -14.03 -8.82
CA ARG A 176 -5.76 -14.49 -7.44
C ARG A 176 -4.28 -14.68 -7.07
N ALA A 177 -3.45 -15.15 -7.99
CA ALA A 177 -2.02 -15.33 -7.77
C ALA A 177 -1.28 -13.99 -7.65
N LEU A 178 -1.64 -13.01 -8.47
CA LEU A 178 -1.16 -11.63 -8.36
C LEU A 178 -1.57 -11.03 -7.00
N TYR A 179 -2.83 -11.22 -6.59
CA TYR A 179 -3.32 -10.74 -5.30
C TYR A 179 -2.54 -11.32 -4.10
N LYS A 180 -2.26 -12.63 -4.08
CA LYS A 180 -1.45 -13.26 -3.02
C LYS A 180 -0.05 -12.65 -2.89
N ARG A 181 0.53 -12.14 -3.99
CA ARG A 181 1.83 -11.44 -3.96
C ARG A 181 1.70 -9.98 -3.54
N LEU A 182 0.61 -9.31 -3.93
CA LEU A 182 0.31 -7.95 -3.49
C LEU A 182 0.11 -7.82 -1.98
N VAL A 183 -0.43 -8.86 -1.32
CA VAL A 183 -0.59 -8.92 0.14
C VAL A 183 0.77 -8.93 0.87
N ARG A 184 1.88 -9.22 0.17
CA ARG A 184 3.25 -9.07 0.69
C ARG A 184 3.83 -7.66 0.50
N LYS A 185 3.05 -6.66 0.09
CA LYS A 185 3.51 -5.27 0.12
C LYS A 185 3.75 -4.87 1.57
N ASP A 186 5.01 -4.61 1.90
CA ASP A 186 5.34 -3.60 2.88
C ASP A 186 4.48 -2.37 2.56
N VAL A 187 3.68 -1.94 3.53
CA VAL A 187 2.86 -0.72 3.43
C VAL A 187 3.76 0.38 2.87
N VAL A 188 3.50 0.86 1.64
CA VAL A 188 4.31 1.93 1.01
C VAL A 188 4.31 3.11 1.97
N ARG A 189 5.49 3.55 2.37
CA ARG A 189 5.67 4.58 3.39
C ARG A 189 6.05 5.89 2.74
N VAL A 190 5.89 6.97 3.49
CA VAL A 190 6.29 8.32 3.08
C VAL A 190 7.77 8.35 2.64
N LYS A 191 8.67 7.62 3.32
CA LYS A 191 10.10 7.56 2.96
C LYS A 191 10.36 7.09 1.53
N ASP A 192 9.45 6.31 0.96
CA ASP A 192 9.60 5.71 -0.38
C ASP A 192 9.19 6.71 -1.49
N ALA A 193 8.58 7.84 -1.12
CA ALA A 193 8.05 8.86 -2.03
C ALA A 193 8.48 10.29 -1.71
N MET A 194 8.98 10.56 -0.50
CA MET A 194 9.36 11.89 -0.07
C MET A 194 10.62 12.37 -0.79
N VAL A 195 10.71 13.69 -0.96
CA VAL A 195 11.96 14.35 -1.31
C VAL A 195 12.80 14.48 -0.04
N THR A 196 13.96 13.82 -0.04
CA THR A 196 15.00 13.97 1.00
C THR A 196 15.73 15.30 0.81
N GLU A 197 16.19 15.91 1.90
CA GLU A 197 16.92 17.18 1.88
C GLU A 197 16.15 18.33 1.20
N PRO A 198 14.98 18.71 1.73
CA PRO A 198 14.13 19.72 1.11
C PRO A 198 14.69 21.14 1.29
N ASP A 199 14.38 22.04 0.36
CA ASP A 199 14.53 23.47 0.59
C ASP A 199 13.60 23.93 1.72
N TYR A 200 14.11 24.79 2.61
CA TYR A 200 13.37 25.34 3.74
C TYR A 200 13.78 26.78 4.02
N LEU A 201 12.99 27.47 4.85
CA LEU A 201 13.31 28.81 5.35
C LEU A 201 13.45 28.79 6.88
N THR A 202 14.28 29.68 7.41
CA THR A 202 14.36 29.89 8.86
C THR A 202 13.29 30.88 9.33
N MET A 203 12.92 30.84 10.60
CA MET A 203 11.98 31.80 11.20
C MET A 203 12.39 33.27 11.00
N ASP A 204 13.70 33.55 11.01
CA ASP A 204 14.24 34.90 10.83
C ASP A 204 14.49 35.27 9.35
N ALA A 205 14.13 34.39 8.41
CA ALA A 205 14.22 34.70 6.98
C ALA A 205 13.19 35.77 6.59
N THR A 206 13.43 36.43 5.47
CA THR A 206 12.55 37.48 4.94
C THR A 206 11.74 37.02 3.73
N VAL A 207 10.70 37.76 3.36
CA VAL A 207 9.98 37.60 2.09
C VAL A 207 10.93 37.69 0.89
N GLY A 208 11.94 38.57 0.96
CA GLY A 208 12.97 38.66 -0.06
C GLY A 208 13.77 37.37 -0.21
N ASP A 209 14.08 36.69 0.89
CA ASP A 209 14.77 35.38 0.86
C ASP A 209 13.90 34.28 0.28
N TRP A 210 12.59 34.29 0.58
CA TRP A 210 11.63 33.41 -0.10
C TRP A 210 11.63 33.64 -1.60
N ARG A 211 11.62 34.90 -2.06
CA ARG A 211 11.64 35.23 -3.50
C ARG A 211 12.93 34.79 -4.19
N LYS A 212 14.08 34.88 -3.51
CA LYS A 212 15.35 34.33 -3.99
C LYS A 212 15.24 32.81 -4.15
N LEU A 213 14.74 32.13 -3.12
CA LEU A 213 14.59 30.67 -3.13
C LEU A 213 13.58 30.21 -4.21
N TYR A 214 12.49 30.93 -4.41
CA TYR A 214 11.55 30.69 -5.51
C TYR A 214 12.22 30.87 -6.88
N LYS A 215 13.08 31.88 -7.06
CA LYS A 215 13.77 32.10 -8.34
C LYS A 215 14.70 30.95 -8.71
N THR A 216 15.40 30.38 -7.72
CA THR A 216 16.37 29.28 -7.91
C THR A 216 15.69 27.92 -8.04
N THR A 217 14.72 27.61 -7.18
CA THR A 217 14.11 26.27 -7.10
C THR A 217 12.81 26.15 -7.88
N LYS A 218 12.16 27.28 -8.20
CA LYS A 218 10.79 27.36 -8.73
C LYS A 218 9.72 26.73 -7.82
N HIS A 219 10.06 26.41 -6.56
CA HIS A 219 9.12 25.86 -5.58
C HIS A 219 8.26 26.97 -4.96
N SER A 220 6.94 26.77 -4.93
CA SER A 220 5.97 27.77 -4.43
C SER A 220 5.63 27.65 -2.94
N LYS A 221 6.23 26.69 -2.22
CA LYS A 221 5.89 26.36 -0.84
C LYS A 221 7.14 25.85 -0.13
N PHE A 222 7.39 26.35 1.08
CA PHE A 222 8.55 25.93 1.86
C PHE A 222 8.16 25.68 3.32
N PRO A 223 8.67 24.60 3.95
CA PRO A 223 8.66 24.47 5.39
C PRO A 223 9.51 25.57 6.03
N VAL A 224 9.08 26.03 7.21
CA VAL A 224 9.80 26.99 8.03
C VAL A 224 10.30 26.28 9.28
N VAL A 225 11.59 26.44 9.58
CA VAL A 225 12.25 25.78 10.72
C VAL A 225 12.89 26.77 11.67
N ASN A 226 13.05 26.36 12.93
CA ASN A 226 13.88 27.08 13.91
C ASN A 226 15.36 26.70 13.81
N LYS A 227 16.19 27.25 14.70
CA LYS A 227 17.64 26.98 14.79
C LYS A 227 17.99 25.51 15.07
N ASP A 228 17.07 24.73 15.63
CA ASP A 228 17.25 23.29 15.93
C ASP A 228 16.73 22.37 14.80
N MET A 229 16.40 22.93 13.63
CA MET A 229 15.76 22.25 12.50
C MET A 229 14.34 21.72 12.78
N ARG A 230 13.68 22.21 13.84
CA ARG A 230 12.29 21.85 14.12
C ARG A 230 11.35 22.62 13.22
N VAL A 231 10.37 21.92 12.64
CA VAL A 231 9.34 22.55 11.80
C VAL A 231 8.43 23.42 12.67
N CYS A 232 8.33 24.70 12.33
CA CYS A 232 7.54 25.72 13.03
C CYS A 232 6.38 26.26 12.18
N GLY A 233 6.47 26.14 10.85
CA GLY A 233 5.46 26.66 9.95
C GLY A 233 5.60 26.18 8.52
N ILE A 234 4.67 26.62 7.68
CA ILE A 234 4.75 26.56 6.22
C ILE A 234 4.46 27.95 5.68
N VAL A 235 5.15 28.31 4.60
CA VAL A 235 4.86 29.52 3.84
C VAL A 235 4.68 29.19 2.36
N THR A 236 3.69 29.81 1.74
CA THR A 236 3.29 29.58 0.36
C THR A 236 3.34 30.87 -0.45
N SER A 237 3.26 30.76 -1.78
CA SER A 237 3.17 31.92 -2.68
C SER A 237 1.98 32.84 -2.38
N ASN A 238 0.88 32.28 -1.86
CA ASN A 238 -0.32 33.05 -1.53
C ASN A 238 -0.10 33.93 -0.30
N ASP A 239 0.77 33.51 0.63
CA ASP A 239 1.08 34.26 1.84
C ASP A 239 1.98 35.48 1.54
N ILE A 240 2.57 35.56 0.34
CA ILE A 240 3.66 36.49 0.00
C ILE A 240 3.34 37.45 -1.15
N SER A 241 2.35 37.11 -1.99
CA SER A 241 2.11 37.76 -3.29
C SER A 241 2.02 39.29 -3.26
N SER A 242 1.57 39.88 -2.13
CA SER A 242 1.39 41.32 -1.94
C SER A 242 2.29 41.95 -0.87
N LEU A 243 3.29 41.22 -0.37
CA LEU A 243 4.11 41.65 0.77
C LEU A 243 5.45 42.27 0.37
N ASN A 244 5.97 43.16 1.22
CA ASN A 244 7.29 43.77 1.06
C ASN A 244 8.41 42.79 1.42
N ASP A 245 9.57 42.93 0.77
CA ASP A 245 10.70 42.02 0.93
C ASP A 245 11.24 41.93 2.36
N ASN A 246 11.11 43.00 3.15
CA ASN A 246 11.69 43.11 4.49
C ASN A 246 10.85 42.43 5.59
N ILE A 247 9.65 41.91 5.26
CA ILE A 247 8.78 41.25 6.22
C ILE A 247 9.37 39.88 6.59
N LEU A 248 9.36 39.54 7.88
CA LEU A 248 9.89 38.27 8.38
C LEU A 248 8.90 37.13 8.16
N ILE A 249 9.43 35.96 7.80
CA ILE A 249 8.64 34.75 7.53
C ILE A 249 7.87 34.30 8.77
N LYS A 250 8.44 34.41 9.98
CA LYS A 250 7.75 34.03 11.23
C LYS A 250 6.45 34.80 11.49
N ASP A 251 6.31 35.99 10.91
CA ASP A 251 5.15 36.87 11.12
C ASP A 251 4.00 36.53 10.16
N ILE A 252 4.28 35.79 9.08
CA ILE A 252 3.31 35.46 8.02
C ILE A 252 3.09 33.96 7.82
N MET A 253 3.98 33.11 8.33
CA MET A 253 3.87 31.67 8.15
C MET A 253 2.61 31.12 8.82
N SER A 254 2.02 30.09 8.21
CA SER A 254 1.04 29.26 8.88
C SER A 254 1.74 28.45 9.97
N LYS A 255 1.41 28.74 11.23
CA LYS A 255 1.99 28.07 12.41
C LYS A 255 1.39 26.68 12.61
N ASP A 256 2.14 25.80 13.26
CA ASP A 256 1.73 24.43 13.62
C ASP A 256 1.23 23.62 12.41
N PRO A 257 2.06 23.45 11.36
CA PRO A 257 1.65 22.75 10.17
C PRO A 257 1.43 21.26 10.47
N ILE A 258 0.55 20.64 9.69
CA ILE A 258 0.44 19.19 9.65
C ILE A 258 1.76 18.61 9.13
N VAL A 259 2.30 17.62 9.85
CA VAL A 259 3.56 16.94 9.54
C VAL A 259 3.35 15.43 9.52
N LEU A 260 4.21 14.72 8.79
CA LEU A 260 4.22 13.26 8.74
C LEU A 260 5.56 12.69 9.20
N THR A 261 5.58 11.43 9.60
CA THR A 261 6.83 10.69 9.81
C THR A 261 7.21 9.93 8.54
N LYS A 262 8.49 9.61 8.40
CA LYS A 262 9.00 8.82 7.26
C LYS A 262 8.34 7.44 7.14
N ASP A 263 7.87 6.90 8.27
CA ASP A 263 7.24 5.59 8.33
C ASP A 263 5.71 5.61 8.18
N ALA A 264 5.11 6.80 8.06
CA ALA A 264 3.67 6.91 7.84
C ALA A 264 3.26 6.25 6.51
N PRO A 265 2.09 5.59 6.43
CA PRO A 265 1.58 5.04 5.17
C PRO A 265 1.32 6.13 4.13
N ILE A 266 1.69 5.88 2.87
CA ILE A 266 1.44 6.84 1.78
C ILE A 266 -0.06 7.05 1.55
N ALA A 267 -0.88 6.03 1.76
CA ALA A 267 -2.34 6.13 1.66
C ALA A 267 -2.91 7.12 2.68
N HIS A 268 -2.36 7.13 3.89
CA HIS A 268 -2.72 8.12 4.92
C HIS A 268 -2.35 9.53 4.44
N ALA A 269 -1.12 9.71 3.95
CA ALA A 269 -0.65 11.00 3.46
C ALA A 269 -1.53 11.56 2.32
N THR A 270 -1.87 10.72 1.33
CA THR A 270 -2.74 11.11 0.21
C THR A 270 -4.14 11.48 0.70
N ARG A 271 -4.72 10.72 1.63
CA ARG A 271 -6.05 11.03 2.18
C ARG A 271 -6.07 12.34 2.96
N LEU A 272 -5.04 12.56 3.79
CA LEU A 272 -4.86 13.80 4.55
C LEU A 272 -4.72 15.01 3.62
N MET A 273 -3.93 14.88 2.55
CA MET A 273 -3.77 15.92 1.53
C MET A 273 -5.06 16.26 0.78
N VAL A 274 -5.95 15.28 0.57
CA VAL A 274 -7.25 15.54 -0.08
C VAL A 274 -8.22 16.22 0.87
N TRP A 275 -8.36 15.72 2.10
CA TRP A 275 -9.36 16.25 3.03
C TRP A 275 -9.05 17.62 3.59
N GLU A 276 -7.77 17.91 3.85
CA GLU A 276 -7.34 19.20 4.38
C GLU A 276 -6.89 20.16 3.26
N ASP A 277 -7.08 19.79 1.98
CA ASP A 277 -6.58 20.48 0.78
C ASP A 277 -5.08 20.88 0.85
N ILE A 278 -4.26 19.99 1.41
CA ILE A 278 -2.83 20.22 1.60
C ILE A 278 -2.06 19.76 0.37
N LYS A 279 -1.19 20.64 -0.14
CA LYS A 279 -0.37 20.38 -1.34
C LYS A 279 1.05 19.91 -1.03
N LEU A 280 1.53 20.17 0.18
CA LEU A 280 2.87 19.82 0.66
C LEU A 280 2.82 19.55 2.15
N ILE A 281 3.38 18.43 2.58
CA ILE A 281 3.50 18.07 4.00
C ILE A 281 4.99 17.90 4.36
N PRO A 282 5.51 18.63 5.36
CA PRO A 282 6.84 18.40 5.90
C PRO A 282 6.92 17.02 6.57
N VAL A 283 7.99 16.29 6.28
CA VAL A 283 8.30 15.00 6.89
C VAL A 283 9.32 15.21 7.99
N VAL A 284 9.03 14.70 9.18
CA VAL A 284 9.83 14.91 10.38
C VAL A 284 10.26 13.61 11.05
N GLU A 285 11.42 13.66 11.72
CA GLU A 285 11.89 12.65 12.66
C GLU A 285 12.27 13.36 13.97
N ASN A 286 11.67 12.97 15.10
CA ASN A 286 11.84 13.69 16.38
C ASN A 286 11.56 15.21 16.26
N LYS A 287 10.53 15.60 15.49
CA LYS A 287 10.15 16.99 15.14
C LYS A 287 11.13 17.75 14.25
N LYS A 288 12.27 17.17 13.86
CA LYS A 288 13.21 17.79 12.94
C LYS A 288 12.82 17.50 11.49
N LEU A 289 12.95 18.49 10.62
CA LEU A 289 12.69 18.32 9.19
C LEU A 289 13.70 17.34 8.57
N VAL A 290 13.20 16.28 7.93
CA VAL A 290 14.01 15.28 7.22
C VAL A 290 13.62 15.13 5.75
N GLY A 291 12.46 15.64 5.36
CA GLY A 291 11.95 15.54 4.00
C GLY A 291 10.70 16.40 3.77
N ILE A 292 10.22 16.41 2.54
CA ILE A 292 8.88 16.90 2.20
C ILE A 292 8.18 15.87 1.33
N LEU A 293 6.85 15.80 1.46
CA LEU A 293 6.01 15.03 0.55
C LEU A 293 5.09 15.99 -0.17
N THR A 294 5.13 15.99 -1.50
CA THR A 294 4.19 16.78 -2.32
C THR A 294 2.98 15.93 -2.71
N LYS A 295 1.85 16.57 -2.99
CA LYS A 295 0.66 15.88 -3.51
C LYS A 295 0.94 15.10 -4.79
N LYS A 296 1.82 15.61 -5.66
CA LYS A 296 2.22 14.93 -6.90
C LYS A 296 3.00 13.64 -6.61
N ASP A 297 3.96 13.69 -5.70
CA ASP A 297 4.78 12.52 -5.34
C ASP A 297 3.94 11.47 -4.60
N ALA A 298 3.06 11.93 -3.70
CA ALA A 298 2.11 11.06 -3.00
C ALA A 298 1.15 10.37 -3.98
N ILE A 299 0.57 11.11 -4.94
CA ILE A 299 -0.31 10.53 -5.96
C ILE A 299 0.48 9.57 -6.86
N LYS A 300 1.70 9.91 -7.30
CA LYS A 300 2.51 9.03 -8.14
C LYS A 300 2.84 7.72 -7.41
N ALA A 301 3.29 7.80 -6.16
CA ALA A 301 3.56 6.64 -5.33
C ALA A 301 2.29 5.82 -5.04
N PHE A 302 1.15 6.49 -4.84
CA PHE A 302 -0.15 5.83 -4.70
C PHE A 302 -0.64 5.20 -6.01
N GLN A 303 -0.41 5.82 -7.16
CA GLN A 303 -0.78 5.28 -8.47
C GLN A 303 0.07 4.05 -8.83
N HIS A 304 1.34 3.99 -8.43
CA HIS A 304 2.12 2.74 -8.49
C HIS A 304 1.51 1.62 -7.63
N LEU A 305 0.64 1.92 -6.65
CA LEU A 305 -0.23 0.92 -6.03
C LEU A 305 -1.48 0.64 -6.89
N SER A 306 -2.15 1.67 -7.42
CA SER A 306 -3.47 1.60 -8.07
C SER A 306 -3.52 1.14 -9.53
N PHE A 307 -2.40 1.13 -10.27
CA PHE A 307 -2.37 0.66 -11.66
C PHE A 307 -2.40 -0.86 -11.83
N GLN A 308 -2.65 -1.60 -10.75
CA GLN A 308 -3.21 -2.94 -10.88
C GLN A 308 -4.71 -2.85 -10.62
N PRO A 309 -5.59 -3.10 -11.62
CA PRO A 309 -7.05 -3.09 -11.47
C PRO A 309 -7.58 -4.19 -10.52
N GLN A 310 -6.71 -4.76 -9.69
CA GLN A 310 -6.89 -5.89 -8.80
C GLN A 310 -6.28 -5.60 -7.42
N ILE A 311 -6.25 -4.33 -6.99
CA ILE A 311 -6.24 -4.08 -5.53
C ILE A 311 -7.56 -4.66 -5.03
N GLY A 312 -7.53 -5.88 -4.49
CA GLY A 312 -8.61 -6.37 -3.67
C GLY A 312 -8.88 -5.34 -2.60
N GLU A 313 -10.11 -4.85 -2.56
CA GLU A 313 -10.57 -3.97 -1.50
C GLU A 313 -10.28 -4.66 -0.15
N THR A 314 -9.76 -3.91 0.82
CA THR A 314 -9.62 -4.44 2.19
C THR A 314 -11.00 -4.79 2.73
N LEU A 315 -11.10 -5.70 3.72
CA LEU A 315 -12.37 -5.99 4.36
C LEU A 315 -13.07 -4.70 4.82
N ASP A 316 -12.30 -3.80 5.45
CA ASP A 316 -12.75 -2.46 5.84
C ASP A 316 -13.24 -1.65 4.63
N GLY A 317 -12.49 -1.63 3.52
CA GLY A 317 -12.88 -0.92 2.31
C GLY A 317 -14.19 -1.43 1.70
N ILE A 318 -14.31 -2.75 1.53
CA ILE A 318 -15.52 -3.40 0.99
C ILE A 318 -16.75 -2.99 1.80
N VAL A 319 -16.63 -3.06 3.13
CA VAL A 319 -17.74 -2.77 4.05
C VAL A 319 -18.03 -1.27 4.11
N MET A 320 -17.00 -0.43 4.27
CA MET A 320 -17.17 1.01 4.50
C MET A 320 -17.57 1.79 3.24
N ASN A 321 -17.28 1.29 2.03
CA ASN A 321 -17.71 1.89 0.77
C ASN A 321 -19.24 1.96 0.61
N ARG A 322 -19.99 1.24 1.46
CA ARG A 322 -21.47 1.26 1.50
C ARG A 322 -22.05 2.28 2.48
N PHE A 323 -21.19 2.99 3.22
CA PHE A 323 -21.59 3.93 4.26
C PHE A 323 -21.18 5.36 3.92
N SER A 324 -22.13 6.26 4.11
CA SER A 324 -21.89 7.69 4.15
C SER A 324 -21.64 8.13 5.59
N MET A 325 -20.71 9.07 5.79
CA MET A 325 -20.37 9.61 7.10
C MET A 325 -20.79 11.08 7.21
N SER A 326 -21.33 11.45 8.38
CA SER A 326 -21.54 12.83 8.79
C SER A 326 -20.99 13.09 10.19
N LYS A 327 -20.68 14.35 10.48
CA LYS A 327 -20.20 14.80 11.79
C LYS A 327 -21.38 15.07 12.72
N ILE A 328 -21.27 14.66 13.98
CA ILE A 328 -22.19 15.03 15.07
C ILE A 328 -21.40 15.72 16.19
N GLU A 329 -22.08 16.27 17.20
CA GLU A 329 -21.46 17.13 18.23
C GLU A 329 -20.19 16.54 18.85
N ASN A 330 -20.26 15.31 19.36
CA ASN A 330 -19.15 14.62 20.02
C ASN A 330 -18.71 13.33 19.31
N GLY A 331 -18.83 13.28 17.99
CA GLY A 331 -18.54 12.05 17.27
C GLY A 331 -18.86 12.07 15.79
N VAL A 332 -19.22 10.90 15.26
CA VAL A 332 -19.68 10.73 13.87
C VAL A 332 -20.92 9.86 13.80
N ARG A 333 -21.67 10.02 12.72
CA ARG A 333 -22.78 9.15 12.33
C ARG A 333 -22.49 8.57 10.95
N LEU A 334 -22.66 7.25 10.82
CA LEU A 334 -22.61 6.53 9.56
C LEU A 334 -24.02 6.09 9.16
N ARG A 335 -24.35 6.19 7.87
CA ARG A 335 -25.59 5.65 7.30
C ARG A 335 -25.30 4.86 6.04
N GLY A 336 -25.86 3.67 5.95
CA GLY A 336 -25.68 2.78 4.82
C GLY A 336 -26.59 1.57 4.90
N LYS A 337 -26.49 0.71 3.89
CA LYS A 337 -27.27 -0.52 3.79
C LYS A 337 -26.37 -1.74 3.93
N THR A 338 -26.91 -2.82 4.50
CA THR A 338 -26.24 -4.12 4.49
C THR A 338 -26.19 -4.72 3.09
N ASP A 339 -25.00 -5.14 2.66
CA ASP A 339 -24.70 -5.74 1.35
C ASP A 339 -24.51 -7.27 1.49
N PRO A 340 -24.79 -8.10 0.46
CA PRO A 340 -24.57 -9.55 0.50
C PRO A 340 -23.19 -9.98 1.04
N VAL A 341 -22.13 -9.22 0.77
CA VAL A 341 -20.77 -9.53 1.26
C VAL A 341 -20.63 -9.43 2.79
N MET A 342 -21.57 -8.77 3.45
CA MET A 342 -21.60 -8.58 4.90
C MET A 342 -22.36 -9.70 5.62
N LEU A 343 -23.05 -10.59 4.89
CA LEU A 343 -23.94 -11.58 5.48
C LEU A 343 -23.21 -12.88 5.84
N ASN A 344 -23.75 -13.57 6.84
CA ASN A 344 -23.44 -14.97 7.12
C ASN A 344 -24.26 -15.90 6.21
N PRO A 345 -24.00 -17.22 6.22
CA PRO A 345 -24.76 -18.19 5.41
C PRO A 345 -26.26 -18.26 5.71
N TYR A 346 -26.72 -17.67 6.82
CA TYR A 346 -28.13 -17.61 7.21
C TYR A 346 -28.82 -16.32 6.76
N GLY A 347 -28.16 -15.47 5.95
CA GLY A 347 -28.73 -14.23 5.42
C GLY A 347 -28.81 -13.08 6.44
N VAL A 348 -28.12 -13.20 7.58
CA VAL A 348 -28.04 -12.19 8.63
C VAL A 348 -26.66 -11.54 8.59
N ALA A 349 -26.56 -10.24 8.86
CA ALA A 349 -25.31 -9.51 8.96
C ALA A 349 -24.35 -10.25 9.90
N SER A 350 -23.18 -10.58 9.37
CA SER A 350 -22.11 -11.21 10.11
C SER A 350 -21.64 -10.29 11.23
N SER A 351 -21.42 -10.85 12.41
CA SER A 351 -20.89 -10.11 13.56
C SER A 351 -19.56 -9.44 13.21
N GLY A 352 -18.73 -10.07 12.37
CA GLY A 352 -17.48 -9.48 11.86
C GLY A 352 -17.70 -8.21 11.05
N ALA A 353 -18.71 -8.18 10.17
CA ALA A 353 -19.03 -7.01 9.37
C ALA A 353 -19.55 -5.86 10.25
N LEU A 354 -20.46 -6.15 11.17
CA LEU A 354 -20.98 -5.15 12.12
C LEU A 354 -19.88 -4.59 13.02
N MET A 355 -18.99 -5.45 13.53
CA MET A 355 -17.81 -5.03 14.30
C MET A 355 -16.89 -4.13 13.50
N THR A 356 -16.67 -4.44 12.21
CA THR A 356 -15.84 -3.63 11.31
C THR A 356 -16.43 -2.22 11.16
N ILE A 357 -17.75 -2.10 10.95
CA ILE A 357 -18.42 -0.80 10.83
C ILE A 357 -18.30 -0.01 12.14
N MET A 358 -18.59 -0.65 13.27
CA MET A 358 -18.55 0.00 14.58
C MET A 358 -17.14 0.45 14.95
N ALA A 359 -16.12 -0.38 14.70
CA ALA A 359 -14.74 -0.03 14.98
C ALA A 359 -14.28 1.15 14.12
N ASN A 360 -14.59 1.12 12.81
CA ASN A 360 -14.30 2.23 11.92
C ASN A 360 -15.03 3.50 12.36
N ALA A 361 -16.33 3.44 12.70
CA ALA A 361 -17.05 4.59 13.26
C ALA A 361 -16.35 5.18 14.50
N GLY A 362 -15.84 4.32 15.38
CA GLY A 362 -15.03 4.72 16.53
C GLY A 362 -13.74 5.45 16.13
N PHE A 363 -12.94 4.90 15.23
CA PHE A 363 -11.71 5.55 14.74
C PHE A 363 -12.01 6.87 14.03
N GLU A 364 -13.08 6.91 13.24
CA GLU A 364 -13.59 8.09 12.55
C GLU A 364 -13.98 9.20 13.54
N ALA A 365 -14.65 8.86 14.65
CA ALA A 365 -14.99 9.82 15.70
C ALA A 365 -13.75 10.52 16.26
N PHE A 366 -12.72 9.77 16.65
CA PHE A 366 -11.47 10.35 17.15
C PHE A 366 -10.73 11.17 16.08
N ARG A 367 -10.74 10.70 14.83
CA ARG A 367 -10.05 11.40 13.76
C ARG A 367 -10.72 12.72 13.41
N VAL A 368 -12.04 12.73 13.20
CA VAL A 368 -12.78 13.94 12.80
C VAL A 368 -12.84 14.98 13.93
N GLN A 369 -12.96 14.54 15.18
CA GLN A 369 -13.12 15.47 16.31
C GLN A 369 -11.80 15.97 16.87
N LYS A 370 -10.74 15.14 16.84
CA LYS A 370 -9.46 15.45 17.52
C LYS A 370 -8.25 15.41 16.60
N ARG A 371 -8.41 15.08 15.31
CA ARG A 371 -7.30 14.91 14.34
C ARG A 371 -6.25 13.90 14.83
N LEU A 372 -6.70 12.86 15.55
CA LEU A 372 -5.84 11.84 16.11
C LEU A 372 -5.93 10.54 15.31
N GLU A 373 -4.77 9.96 15.05
CA GLU A 373 -4.67 8.58 14.60
C GLU A 373 -4.71 7.65 15.80
N THR A 374 -5.51 6.60 15.69
CA THR A 374 -5.73 5.69 16.80
C THR A 374 -5.69 4.25 16.33
N VAL A 375 -5.25 3.37 17.22
CA VAL A 375 -5.30 1.91 17.03
C VAL A 375 -6.17 1.31 18.10
N LEU A 376 -6.78 0.18 17.78
CA LEU A 376 -7.61 -0.56 18.72
C LEU A 376 -6.78 -0.98 19.94
N ASP A 377 -7.31 -0.71 21.14
CA ASP A 377 -6.80 -1.23 22.40
C ASP A 377 -7.70 -2.37 22.89
N SER A 378 -9.00 -2.09 23.02
CA SER A 378 -10.01 -3.06 23.38
C SER A 378 -11.34 -2.75 22.73
N PHE A 379 -12.13 -3.79 22.46
CA PHE A 379 -13.43 -3.64 21.85
C PHE A 379 -14.42 -4.64 22.45
N THR A 380 -15.47 -4.12 23.09
CA THR A 380 -16.53 -4.95 23.67
C THR A 380 -17.83 -4.65 22.95
N VAL A 381 -18.47 -5.68 22.39
CA VAL A 381 -19.69 -5.54 21.59
C VAL A 381 -20.78 -6.45 22.13
N TYR A 382 -21.99 -5.90 22.23
CA TYR A 382 -23.21 -6.59 22.58
C TYR A 382 -24.18 -6.50 21.41
N PHE A 383 -24.61 -7.65 20.90
CA PHE A 383 -25.63 -7.74 19.85
C PHE A 383 -26.98 -8.03 20.50
N SER A 384 -27.93 -7.14 20.30
CA SER A 384 -29.28 -7.24 20.84
C SER A 384 -30.27 -7.84 19.83
N LYS A 385 -30.12 -7.51 18.55
CA LYS A 385 -31.00 -7.96 17.46
C LYS A 385 -30.19 -8.30 16.19
N PRO A 386 -30.62 -9.27 15.38
CA PRO A 386 -30.02 -9.53 14.07
C PRO A 386 -30.40 -8.43 13.06
N VAL A 387 -29.52 -8.18 12.07
CA VAL A 387 -29.80 -7.32 10.90
C VAL A 387 -29.84 -8.20 9.66
N GLN A 388 -30.86 -8.06 8.81
CA GLN A 388 -31.03 -8.84 7.58
C GLN A 388 -30.52 -8.07 6.36
N LEU A 389 -30.49 -8.75 5.20
CA LEU A 389 -30.08 -8.16 3.91
C LEU A 389 -30.87 -6.88 3.57
N GLU A 390 -30.18 -5.93 2.90
CA GLU A 390 -30.73 -4.66 2.41
C GLU A 390 -31.41 -3.75 3.45
N GLN A 391 -31.14 -3.99 4.74
CA GLN A 391 -31.64 -3.13 5.80
C GLN A 391 -30.78 -1.86 5.93
N ASP A 392 -31.45 -0.72 6.04
CA ASP A 392 -30.81 0.54 6.41
C ASP A 392 -30.36 0.49 7.87
N ILE A 393 -29.07 0.74 8.09
CA ILE A 393 -28.50 0.84 9.43
C ILE A 393 -27.86 2.21 9.63
N GLU A 394 -28.03 2.72 10.85
CA GLU A 394 -27.39 3.92 11.33
C GLU A 394 -26.40 3.54 12.43
N VAL A 395 -25.17 4.04 12.34
CA VAL A 395 -24.14 3.79 13.35
C VAL A 395 -23.70 5.11 13.94
N GLU A 396 -23.87 5.27 15.24
CA GLU A 396 -23.45 6.46 15.96
C GLU A 396 -22.26 6.13 16.82
N ALA A 397 -21.16 6.86 16.67
CA ALA A 397 -19.98 6.73 17.51
C ALA A 397 -19.74 8.04 18.24
N VAL A 398 -19.81 8.02 19.57
CA VAL A 398 -19.68 9.20 20.44
C VAL A 398 -18.48 9.01 21.37
N ILE A 399 -17.59 9.99 21.41
CA ILE A 399 -16.43 9.99 22.30
C ILE A 399 -16.92 10.22 23.73
N ILE A 400 -16.62 9.27 24.64
CA ILE A 400 -17.02 9.34 26.05
C ILE A 400 -15.88 9.79 26.96
N ASP A 401 -14.63 9.50 26.58
CA ASP A 401 -13.45 9.87 27.36
C ASP A 401 -12.24 10.05 26.45
N MET A 402 -11.35 10.98 26.81
CA MET A 402 -10.12 11.23 26.07
C MET A 402 -8.98 11.62 27.00
N GLY A 403 -7.97 10.74 27.08
CA GLY A 403 -6.68 11.01 27.70
C GLY A 403 -5.61 11.43 26.70
N ARG A 404 -4.38 11.64 27.18
CA ARG A 404 -3.23 12.03 26.32
C ARG A 404 -2.76 10.92 25.37
N LYS A 405 -2.96 9.64 25.74
CA LYS A 405 -2.44 8.47 25.01
C LYS A 405 -3.52 7.45 24.63
N SER A 406 -4.74 7.64 25.12
CA SER A 406 -5.86 6.72 24.93
C SER A 406 -7.17 7.49 24.90
N GLY A 407 -8.17 6.92 24.24
CA GLY A 407 -9.53 7.44 24.22
C GLY A 407 -10.55 6.31 24.28
N LYS A 408 -11.79 6.64 24.65
CA LYS A 408 -12.92 5.71 24.61
C LYS A 408 -14.10 6.32 23.89
N ALA A 409 -14.78 5.51 23.09
CA ALA A 409 -16.02 5.89 22.43
C ALA A 409 -17.07 4.81 22.63
N GLU A 410 -18.31 5.25 22.78
CA GLU A 410 -19.50 4.40 22.75
C GLU A 410 -20.01 4.37 21.31
N ILE A 411 -20.31 3.18 20.79
CA ILE A 411 -20.88 3.01 19.45
C ILE A 411 -22.19 2.24 19.52
N ASN A 412 -23.21 2.75 18.86
CA ASN A 412 -24.52 2.12 18.77
C ASN A 412 -24.90 1.92 17.29
N ILE A 413 -25.40 0.74 16.96
CA ILE A 413 -26.05 0.46 15.68
C ILE A 413 -27.57 0.49 15.90
N PHE A 414 -28.26 1.22 15.03
CA PHE A 414 -29.71 1.29 14.96
C PHE A 414 -30.22 0.78 13.61
N HIS A 415 -31.38 0.13 13.64
CA HIS A 415 -32.19 -0.19 12.47
C HIS A 415 -33.62 0.26 12.77
N GLU A 416 -34.20 1.10 11.92
CA GLU A 416 -35.55 1.68 12.13
C GLU A 416 -35.74 2.27 13.55
N GLY A 417 -34.71 2.97 14.06
CA GLY A 417 -34.72 3.55 15.41
C GLY A 417 -34.55 2.55 16.57
N ASN A 418 -34.52 1.25 16.29
CA ASN A 418 -34.29 0.22 17.29
C ASN A 418 -32.80 -0.06 17.48
N LEU A 419 -32.34 -0.15 18.74
CA LEU A 419 -30.97 -0.56 19.04
C LEU A 419 -30.75 -2.03 18.64
N VAL A 420 -29.78 -2.24 17.75
CA VAL A 420 -29.38 -3.54 17.21
C VAL A 420 -28.13 -4.04 17.92
N ALA A 421 -27.13 -3.17 18.07
CA ALA A 421 -25.87 -3.51 18.71
C ALA A 421 -25.32 -2.30 19.44
N LYS A 422 -24.57 -2.56 20.51
CA LYS A 422 -23.94 -1.55 21.33
C LYS A 422 -22.53 -1.97 21.67
N SER A 423 -21.59 -1.03 21.68
CA SER A 423 -20.21 -1.31 22.00
C SER A 423 -19.50 -0.17 22.69
N ILE A 424 -18.40 -0.52 23.33
CA ILE A 424 -17.39 0.43 23.82
C ILE A 424 -16.08 0.05 23.17
N ILE A 425 -15.48 1.01 22.47
CA ILE A 425 -14.13 0.91 21.94
C ILE A 425 -13.18 1.71 22.83
N SER A 426 -12.05 1.12 23.17
CA SER A 426 -10.90 1.84 23.69
C SER A 426 -9.81 1.85 22.62
N VAL A 427 -9.19 3.00 22.42
CA VAL A 427 -8.16 3.20 21.42
C VAL A 427 -6.91 3.80 22.05
N ARG A 428 -5.74 3.51 21.47
CA ARG A 428 -4.48 4.20 21.79
C ARG A 428 -4.13 5.17 20.68
N VAL A 429 -3.66 6.34 21.05
CA VAL A 429 -3.18 7.34 20.09
C VAL A 429 -1.84 6.87 19.53
N LEU A 430 -1.75 6.78 18.21
CA LEU A 430 -0.48 6.60 17.51
C LEU A 430 0.30 7.91 17.64
N THR A 431 1.12 7.98 18.68
CA THR A 431 2.12 9.05 18.78
C THR A 431 3.25 8.67 17.83
N GLY A 432 3.47 9.49 16.79
CA GLY A 432 4.68 9.39 15.97
C GLY A 432 5.88 9.38 16.91
N ARG A 433 6.64 8.27 16.91
CA ARG A 433 7.93 8.22 17.60
C ARG A 433 8.94 9.12 16.88
#